data_AF-A0A447N4J8-F1
#
_entry.id   AF-A0A447N4J8-F1
#
_cell.length_a   1.000
_cell.length_b   1.000
_cell.length_c   1.000
_cell.angle_alpha   90.00
_cell.angle_beta   90.00
_cell.angle_gamma   90.00
#
_symmetry.space_group_name_H-M   'P 1'
#
loop_
_entity.id
_entity.type
_entity.pdbx_description
1 polymer ?
#
loop_
_entity_poly.entity_id
_entity_poly.type
_entity_poly.pdbx_seq_one_letter_code
_entity_poly.pdbx_strand_id
1 'polypeptide(L)'
;MPDDLHNEMPALRAAFEQRGVRCWASDGNEADDLAATLALKVTEAGHQATIVSTDKGYCQLLSPGIAHSRLLPETLAGRAVY
;
A
#
# COMPACT_ATOMS: atom_id res chain seq x y z
N MET A 1 -6.22 8.16 -16.87
CA MET A 1 -4.99 8.75 -16.32
C MET A 1 -4.52 9.82 -17.29
N PRO A 2 -4.14 11.04 -16.84
CA PRO A 2 -3.56 12.06 -17.73
C PRO A 2 -2.32 11.56 -18.46
N ASP A 3 -2.10 12.00 -19.69
CA ASP A 3 -1.03 11.48 -20.55
C ASP A 3 0.37 11.71 -19.97
N ASP A 4 0.62 12.88 -19.38
CA ASP A 4 1.90 13.19 -18.72
C ASP A 4 2.19 12.18 -17.61
N LEU A 5 1.20 11.90 -16.75
CA LEU A 5 1.36 10.92 -15.68
C LEU A 5 1.54 9.51 -16.22
N HIS A 6 0.80 9.15 -17.29
CA HIS A 6 0.94 7.85 -17.94
C HIS A 6 2.37 7.64 -18.45
N ASN A 7 2.95 8.65 -19.08
CA ASN A 7 4.31 8.60 -19.63
C ASN A 7 5.38 8.52 -18.52
N GLU A 8 5.10 9.04 -17.33
CA GLU A 8 6.00 8.99 -16.17
C GLU A 8 5.92 7.67 -15.37
N MET A 9 4.87 6.85 -15.57
CA MET A 9 4.69 5.59 -14.82
C MET A 9 5.90 4.63 -14.89
N PRO A 10 6.59 4.44 -16.03
CA PRO A 10 7.79 3.61 -16.08
C PRO A 10 8.92 4.13 -15.19
N ALA A 11 9.15 5.43 -15.16
CA ALA A 11 10.18 6.05 -14.32
C ALA A 11 9.85 5.93 -12.83
N LEU A 12 8.57 6.13 -12.46
CA LEU A 12 8.10 5.91 -11.10
C LEU A 12 8.33 4.46 -10.64
N ARG A 13 7.95 3.47 -11.44
CA ARG A 13 8.19 2.05 -11.13
C ARG A 13 9.68 1.76 -10.96
N ALA A 14 10.52 2.27 -11.85
CA ALA A 14 11.97 2.10 -11.74
C ALA A 14 12.53 2.70 -10.44
N ALA A 15 12.02 3.86 -10.01
CA ALA A 15 12.45 4.52 -8.78
C ALA A 15 12.11 3.73 -7.50
N PHE A 16 10.99 3.00 -7.48
CA PHE A 16 10.63 2.08 -6.39
C PHE A 16 11.54 0.84 -6.39
N GLU A 17 11.72 0.20 -7.55
CA GLU A 17 12.56 -1.00 -7.69
C GLU A 17 14.02 -0.71 -7.31
N GLN A 18 14.56 0.46 -7.70
CA GLN A 18 15.91 0.91 -7.31
C GLN A 18 16.09 1.05 -5.79
N ARG A 19 14.99 1.31 -5.06
CA ARG A 19 14.97 1.37 -3.59
C ARG A 19 14.69 0.01 -2.94
N GLY A 20 14.61 -1.06 -3.73
CA GLY A 20 14.30 -2.41 -3.26
C GLY A 20 12.82 -2.65 -2.98
N VAL A 21 11.92 -1.74 -3.40
CA VAL A 21 10.48 -1.90 -3.26
C VAL A 21 9.91 -2.49 -4.55
N ARG A 22 9.36 -3.70 -4.46
CA ARG A 22 8.83 -4.42 -5.62
C ARG A 22 7.50 -3.83 -6.06
N CYS A 23 7.35 -3.58 -7.35
CA CYS A 23 6.11 -3.14 -7.98
C CYS A 23 5.36 -4.34 -8.55
N TRP A 24 4.26 -4.75 -7.90
CA TRP A 24 3.42 -5.84 -8.39
C TRP A 24 2.19 -5.31 -9.12
N ALA A 25 1.70 -6.11 -10.06
CA ALA A 25 0.44 -5.90 -10.77
C ALA A 25 -0.22 -7.26 -10.99
N SER A 26 -1.55 -7.28 -10.98
CA SER A 26 -2.33 -8.46 -11.31
C SER A 26 -3.29 -8.11 -12.43
N ASP A 27 -3.26 -8.88 -13.51
CA ASP A 27 -4.24 -8.71 -14.58
C ASP A 27 -5.62 -9.12 -14.06
N GLY A 28 -6.61 -8.26 -14.27
CA GLY A 28 -8.01 -8.52 -13.94
C GLY A 28 -8.40 -8.36 -12.47
N ASN A 29 -7.45 -8.09 -11.55
CA ASN A 29 -7.76 -7.77 -10.15
C ASN A 29 -7.38 -6.33 -9.84
N GLU A 30 -8.13 -5.70 -8.94
CA GLU A 30 -7.81 -4.36 -8.48
C GLU A 30 -6.60 -4.38 -7.52
N ALA A 31 -5.92 -3.24 -7.39
CA ALA A 31 -4.71 -3.15 -6.58
C ALA A 31 -5.00 -3.33 -5.08
N ASP A 32 -6.20 -2.98 -4.64
CA ASP A 32 -6.67 -3.15 -3.28
C ASP A 32 -6.96 -4.60 -2.91
N ASP A 33 -7.54 -5.40 -3.81
CA ASP A 33 -7.68 -6.84 -3.64
C ASP A 33 -6.32 -7.52 -3.43
N LEU A 34 -5.31 -7.11 -4.22
CA LEU A 34 -3.95 -7.61 -4.10
C LEU A 34 -3.32 -7.22 -2.75
N ALA A 35 -3.44 -5.95 -2.35
CA ALA A 35 -2.92 -5.46 -1.09
C ALA A 35 -3.60 -6.13 0.12
N ALA A 36 -4.92 -6.29 0.08
CA ALA A 36 -5.71 -6.97 1.11
C ALA A 36 -5.30 -8.44 1.24
N THR A 37 -5.19 -9.15 0.12
CA THR A 37 -4.76 -10.56 0.08
C THR A 37 -3.38 -10.74 0.70
N LEU A 38 -2.44 -9.83 0.41
CA LEU A 38 -1.09 -9.90 0.97
C LEU A 38 -1.08 -9.60 2.46
N ALA A 39 -1.78 -8.56 2.89
CA ALA A 39 -1.85 -8.21 4.31
C ALA A 39 -2.42 -9.37 5.14
N LEU A 40 -3.53 -9.98 4.68
CA LEU A 40 -4.12 -11.14 5.36
C LEU A 40 -3.12 -12.30 5.45
N LYS A 41 -2.55 -12.74 4.32
CA LYS A 41 -1.60 -13.87 4.31
C LYS A 41 -0.37 -13.63 5.18
N VAL A 42 0.17 -12.41 5.20
CA VAL A 42 1.30 -12.03 6.06
C VAL A 42 0.91 -12.17 7.53
N THR A 43 -0.28 -11.70 7.91
CA THR A 43 -0.74 -11.80 9.30
C THR A 43 -1.14 -13.21 9.73
N GLU A 44 -1.72 -14.00 8.83
CA GLU A 44 -2.00 -15.42 9.06
C GLU A 44 -0.71 -16.23 9.29
N ALA A 45 0.39 -15.83 8.64
CA ALA A 45 1.71 -16.38 8.88
C ALA A 45 2.37 -15.87 10.18
N GLY A 46 1.69 -15.03 10.98
CA GLY A 46 2.18 -14.53 12.26
C GLY A 46 3.05 -13.27 12.16
N HIS A 47 3.06 -12.59 11.02
CA HIS A 47 3.80 -11.34 10.82
C HIS A 47 2.87 -10.11 10.91
N GLN A 48 3.45 -8.91 10.76
CA GLN A 48 2.71 -7.65 10.73
C GLN A 48 2.67 -7.06 9.33
N ALA A 49 1.56 -6.43 8.99
CA ALA A 49 1.37 -5.72 7.73
C ALA A 49 0.93 -4.27 7.99
N THR A 50 1.44 -3.34 7.19
CA THR A 50 0.98 -1.94 7.18
C THR A 50 0.59 -1.56 5.77
N ILE A 51 -0.67 -1.17 5.58
CA ILE A 51 -1.17 -0.69 4.30
C ILE A 51 -1.08 0.83 4.30
N VAL A 52 -0.39 1.37 3.30
CA VAL A 52 -0.25 2.82 3.10
C VAL A 52 -1.22 3.25 2.01
N SER A 53 -2.36 3.82 2.41
CA SER A 53 -3.39 4.29 1.49
C SER A 53 -4.19 5.45 2.09
N THR A 54 -4.80 6.24 1.20
CA THR A 54 -5.83 7.21 1.61
C THR A 54 -7.23 6.61 1.62
N ASP A 55 -7.40 5.43 1.01
CA ASP A 55 -8.67 4.73 0.85
C ASP A 55 -9.13 4.10 2.17
N LYS A 56 -10.36 4.38 2.58
CA LYS A 56 -10.94 3.83 3.81
C LYS A 56 -11.50 2.42 3.63
N GLY A 57 -11.55 1.89 2.40
CA GLY A 57 -11.95 0.50 2.13
C GLY A 57 -11.10 -0.52 2.90
N TYR A 58 -9.82 -0.21 3.16
CA TYR A 58 -8.93 -1.07 3.96
C TYR A 58 -9.25 -1.11 5.45
N CYS A 59 -10.06 -0.18 5.98
CA CYS A 59 -10.41 -0.17 7.39
C CYS A 59 -11.16 -1.44 7.82
N GLN A 60 -11.78 -2.17 6.88
CA GLN A 60 -12.40 -3.47 7.14
C GLN A 60 -11.40 -4.56 7.56
N LEU A 61 -10.11 -4.39 7.28
CA LEU A 61 -9.04 -5.35 7.56
C LEU A 61 -8.32 -5.06 8.89
N LEU A 62 -8.67 -3.98 9.59
CA LEU A 62 -7.98 -3.58 10.82
C LEU A 62 -8.04 -4.68 11.87
N SER A 63 -6.86 -5.06 12.36
CA SER A 63 -6.67 -6.10 13.36
C SER A 63 -5.33 -5.87 14.07
N PRO A 64 -5.03 -6.57 15.18
CA PRO A 64 -3.72 -6.44 15.83
C PRO A 64 -2.51 -6.68 14.92
N GLY A 65 -2.68 -7.41 13.81
CA GLY A 65 -1.62 -7.66 12.82
C GLY A 65 -1.62 -6.71 11.61
N ILE A 66 -2.70 -5.96 11.36
CA ILE A 66 -2.85 -5.09 10.19
C ILE A 66 -3.12 -3.65 10.63
N ALA A 67 -2.20 -2.75 10.30
CA ALA A 67 -2.37 -1.31 10.48
C ALA A 67 -2.69 -0.60 9.15
N HIS A 68 -3.50 0.44 9.20
CA HIS A 68 -3.77 1.32 8.06
C HIS A 68 -3.17 2.71 8.33
N SER A 69 -2.25 3.14 7.46
CA SER A 69 -1.57 4.43 7.58
C SER A 69 -1.89 5.32 6.39
N ARG A 70 -2.32 6.55 6.68
CA ARG A 70 -2.29 7.64 5.72
C ARG A 70 -0.94 8.32 5.87
N LEU A 71 -0.18 8.49 4.78
CA LEU A 71 1.03 9.32 4.76
C LEU A 71 0.63 10.74 5.20
N LEU A 72 0.87 11.06 6.46
CA LEU A 72 0.91 12.43 6.94
C LEU A 72 2.36 12.92 6.86
N PRO A 73 2.59 14.19 6.51
CA PRO A 73 3.92 14.77 6.61
C PRO A 73 4.48 14.59 8.03
N GLU A 74 5.77 14.32 8.14
CA GLU A 74 6.44 13.93 9.40
C GLU A 74 6.24 14.92 10.56
N THR A 75 5.82 16.16 10.29
CA THR A 75 5.42 17.16 11.27
C THR A 75 4.15 16.81 12.07
N LEU A 76 3.40 15.78 11.69
CA LEU A 76 2.23 15.26 12.40
C LEU A 76 2.49 13.87 13.03
N ALA A 77 3.75 13.53 13.32
CA ALA A 77 4.18 12.28 13.95
C ALA A 77 3.70 12.07 15.42
N GLY A 78 2.49 12.54 15.74
CA GLY A 78 1.68 12.09 16.86
C GLY A 78 0.50 11.27 16.37
N ARG A 79 0.76 10.07 15.81
CA ARG A 79 -0.23 9.02 15.47
C ARG A 79 -1.48 9.50 14.70
N ALA A 80 -1.46 9.35 13.38
CA ALA A 80 -2.65 8.90 12.66
C ALA A 80 -2.44 7.45 12.21
N VAL A 81 -2.59 6.55 13.18
CA VAL A 81 -2.80 5.12 12.95
C VAL A 81 -4.28 4.90 13.23
N TYR A 82 -5.03 4.45 12.24
CA TYR A 82 -6.38 3.93 12.46
C TYR A 82 -6.28 2.42 12.72
#